data_AF-A0A3M1Z826-F1
#
_entry.id   AF-A0A3M1Z826-F1
#
_cell.length_a   1.000
_cell.length_b   1.000
_cell.length_c   1.000
_cell.angle_alpha   90.00
_cell.angle_beta   90.00
_cell.angle_gamma   90.00
#
_symmetry.space_group_name_H-M   'P 1'
#
loop_
_entity.id
_entity.type
_entity.pdbx_description
1 polymer ?
#
loop_
_entity_poly.entity_id
_entity_poly.type
_entity_poly.pdbx_seq_one_letter_code
_entity_poly.pdbx_strand_id
1 'polypeptide(L)' 'MKKFFLFCSGIDATLLQKCPSDENKYLGIGATVFFTGVLAFFSAGYALYTVFE' A
#
# COMPACT_ATOMS: atom_id res chain seq x y z
N MET A 1 0.03 -3.16 -12.17
CA MET A 1 0.17 -3.35 -10.71
C MET A 1 1.36 -2.60 -10.10
N LYS A 2 2.54 -2.56 -10.74
CA LYS A 2 3.71 -1.87 -10.15
C LYS A 2 3.49 -0.40 -9.80
N LYS A 3 2.93 0.39 -10.72
CA LYS A 3 2.59 1.81 -10.47
C LYS A 3 1.64 2.03 -9.29
N PHE A 4 0.74 1.08 -9.03
CA PHE A 4 -0.17 1.17 -7.89
C PHE A 4 0.57 0.99 -6.56
N PHE A 5 1.45 -0.01 -6.45
CA PHE A 5 2.25 -0.17 -5.23
C PHE A 5 3.26 0.98 -5.05
N LEU A 6 3.89 1.47 -6.12
CA LEU A 6 4.72 2.67 -6.03
C LEU A 6 3.93 3.92 -5.61
N PHE A 7 2.67 4.03 -6.03
CA PHE A 7 1.78 5.07 -5.54
C PHE A 7 1.47 4.88 -4.06
N CYS A 8 1.14 3.66 -3.61
CA CYS A 8 0.93 3.34 -2.20
C CYS A 8 2.17 3.55 -1.33
N SER A 9 3.38 3.46 -1.88
CA SER A 9 4.61 3.77 -1.15
C SER A 9 4.89 5.26 -1.03
N GLY A 10 4.11 6.12 -1.69
CA GLY A 10 4.25 7.57 -1.65
C GLY A 10 5.56 8.09 -2.27
N ILE A 11 6.15 7.36 -3.24
CA ILE A 11 7.39 7.81 -3.85
C ILE A 11 7.17 8.81 -4.98
N ASP A 12 8.02 9.84 -5.03
CA ASP A 12 8.13 10.76 -6.15
C ASP A 12 8.61 10.05 -7.44
N ALA A 13 7.79 10.16 -8.49
CA ALA A 13 8.06 9.51 -9.77
C ALA A 13 9.30 10.06 -10.49
N THR A 14 9.67 11.32 -10.27
CA THR A 14 10.86 11.93 -10.90
C THR A 14 12.14 11.44 -10.24
N LEU A 15 12.11 11.22 -8.92
CA LEU A 15 13.22 10.61 -8.18
C LEU A 15 13.42 9.15 -8.60
N LEU A 16 12.32 8.42 -8.79
CA LEU A 16 12.36 7.02 -9.20
C LEU A 16 12.93 6.85 -10.62
N GLN A 17 12.68 7.79 -11.52
CA GLN A 17 13.28 7.78 -12.87
C GLN A 17 14.80 7.97 -12.86
N LYS A 18 15.35 8.69 -11.86
CA LYS A 18 16.80 8.83 -11.71
C LYS A 18 17.47 7.57 -11.16
N CYS A 19 16.74 6.78 -10.37
CA CYS A 19 17.27 5.58 -9.69
C CYS A 19 16.38 4.35 -9.96
N PRO A 20 16.49 3.72 -11.15
CA PRO A 20 15.62 2.60 -11.52
C PRO A 20 15.81 1.34 -10.64
N SER A 21 16.94 1.19 -9.94
CA SER A 21 17.14 0.07 -9.00
C SER A 21 16.20 0.11 -7.81
N ASP A 22 15.75 1.31 -7.43
CA ASP A 22 14.96 1.52 -6.23
C ASP A 22 13.49 1.12 -6.43
N GLU A 23 13.06 0.91 -7.67
CA GLU A 23 11.70 0.48 -8.01
C GLU A 23 11.26 -0.73 -7.17
N ASN A 24 12.12 -1.76 -7.08
CA ASN A 24 11.77 -2.98 -6.35
C ASN A 24 11.66 -2.76 -4.83
N LYS A 25 12.44 -1.83 -4.27
CA LYS A 25 12.38 -1.44 -2.86
C LYS A 25 11.05 -0.78 -2.54
N TYR A 26 10.67 0.22 -3.33
CA TYR A 26 9.43 0.97 -3.13
C TYR A 26 8.19 0.15 -3.48
N LEU A 27 8.30 -0.78 -4.43
CA LEU A 27 7.27 -1.77 -4.71
C LEU A 27 6.95 -2.61 -3.47
N GLY A 28 7.98 -3.08 -2.76
CA GLY A 28 7.83 -3.84 -1.51
C GLY A 28 7.18 -3.02 -0.40
N ILE A 29 7.64 -1.78 -0.19
CA ILE A 29 7.04 -0.85 0.79
C ILE A 29 5.55 -0.63 0.49
N GLY A 30 5.23 -0.35 -0.77
CA GLY A 30 3.86 -0.12 -1.22
C GLY A 30 2.95 -1.33 -1.07
N ALA A 31 3.49 -2.53 -1.32
CA ALA A 31 2.75 -3.77 -1.10
C ALA A 31 2.40 -3.97 0.37
N THR A 32 3.35 -3.75 1.30
CA THR A 32 3.09 -3.86 2.74
C THR A 32 2.00 -2.89 3.20
N VAL A 33 2.08 -1.60 2.79
CA VAL A 33 1.07 -0.59 3.15
C VAL A 33 -0.32 -0.99 2.64
N PHE A 34 -0.41 -1.48 1.39
CA PHE A 34 -1.68 -1.94 0.82
C PHE A 34 -2.28 -3.09 1.64
N PHE A 35 -1.51 -4.13 1.95
CA PHE A 35 -2.01 -5.26 2.71
C PHE A 35 -2.41 -4.86 4.14
N THR A 36 -1.66 -3.97 4.81
CA THR A 36 -2.07 -3.40 6.10
C THR A 36 -3.43 -2.70 5.99
N GLY A 37 -3.64 -1.89 4.95
CA GLY A 37 -4.92 -1.21 4.71
C GLY A 37 -6.07 -2.18 4.47
N VAL A 38 -5.85 -3.24 3.68
CA VAL A 38 -6.85 -4.28 3.42
C VAL A 38 -7.23 -5.02 4.70
N LEU A 39 -6.24 -5.43 5.49
CA LEU A 39 -6.49 -6.12 6.77
C LEU A 39 -7.22 -5.21 7.77
N ALA A 40 -6.83 -3.93 7.84
CA ALA A 40 -7.51 -2.93 8.66
C ALA A 40 -8.97 -2.73 8.23
N PHE A 41 -9.25 -2.72 6.92
CA PHE A 41 -10.61 -2.63 6.40
C PHE A 41 -11.47 -3.82 6.83
N PHE A 42 -10.95 -5.05 6.74
CA PHE A 42 -11.66 -6.23 7.23
C PHE A 42 -11.88 -6.19 8.75
N SER A 43 -10.88 -5.76 9.52
CA SER A 43 -11.00 -5.59 10.97
C SER A 43 -12.07 -4.54 11.33
N ALA A 44 -12.10 -3.41 10.63
CA ALA A 44 -13.12 -2.39 10.81
C ALA A 44 -14.52 -2.87 10.40
N GLY A 45 -14.63 -3.61 9.29
CA GLY A 45 -15.88 -4.20 8.84
C GLY A 45 -16.46 -5.18 9.86
N TYR A 46 -15.62 -6.04 10.44
CA TYR A 46 -16.03 -6.95 11.52
C TYR A 46 -16.44 -6.19 12.78
N ALA A 47 -15.68 -5.18 13.19
CA ALA A 47 -16.02 -4.35 14.34
C ALA A 47 -17.37 -3.65 14.17
N LEU A 48 -17.65 -3.10 12.98
CA LEU A 48 -18.95 -2.50 12.68
C LEU A 48 -20.08 -3.54 12.69
N TYR A 49 -19.87 -4.72 12.11
CA TYR A 49 -20.85 -5.81 12.15
C TYR A 49 -21.22 -6.19 13.60
N THR A 50 -20.23 -6.39 14.48
CA THR A 50 -20.47 -6.76 15.89
C THR A 50 -21.07 -5.65 16.74
N VAL A 51 -20.91 -4.37 16.37
CA VAL A 51 -21.51 -3.26 17.13
C VAL A 51 -23.01 -3.12 16.86
N PHE A 52 -23.46 -3.52 15.67
CA PHE A 52 -24.86 -3.36 15.23
C PHE A 52 -25.65 -4.68 15.16
N GLU A 53 -25.00 -5.83 15.38
CA GLU A 53 -25.63 -7.05 15.91
C GLU A 53 -25.83 -6.94 17.43
#